data_AF-A0A6M4IQZ7-F1
#
_entry.id   AF-A0A6M4IQZ7-F1
#
_cell.length_a   1.000
_cell.length_b   1.000
_cell.length_c   1.000
_cell.angle_alpha   90.00
_cell.angle_beta   90.00
_cell.angle_gamma   90.00
#
_symmetry.space_group_name_H-M   'P 1'
#
loop_
_entity.id
_entity.type
_entity.pdbx_description
1 polymer ?
#
loop_
_entity_poly.entity_id
_entity_poly.type
_entity_poly.pdbx_seq_one_letter_code
_entity_poly.pdbx_strand_id
1 'polypeptide(L)'
;MARSRISNVIYVGVGSHVVAIQASSGEELWRTKLKNSSFVTVSLEGDALYAGAGGEVFCLEPTSGQILWHNKLKGLGLGIVAFTGSSVSAAQAAAMAAQAAATTAATV
;
A
#
# COMPACT_ATOMS: atom_id res chain seq x y z
N MET A 1 -11.86 -27.35 13.17
CA MET A 1 -10.52 -26.96 12.66
C MET A 1 -10.50 -25.45 12.56
N ALA A 2 -9.68 -24.80 13.38
CA ALA A 2 -9.67 -23.35 13.55
C ALA A 2 -9.14 -22.66 12.29
N ARG A 3 -10.00 -21.90 11.60
CA ARG A 3 -9.56 -21.00 10.52
C ARG A 3 -8.60 -19.97 11.14
N SER A 4 -7.42 -19.89 10.54
CA SER A 4 -6.32 -19.01 10.90
C SER A 4 -6.79 -17.58 11.19
N ARG A 5 -6.40 -17.01 12.34
CA ARG A 5 -6.87 -15.71 12.83
C ARG A 5 -6.48 -14.49 11.96
N ILE A 6 -5.70 -14.70 10.89
CA ILE A 6 -5.34 -13.66 9.90
C ILE A 6 -6.31 -13.66 8.70
N SER A 7 -7.16 -14.68 8.55
CA SER A 7 -8.02 -14.84 7.36
C SER A 7 -9.21 -13.88 7.27
N ASN A 8 -9.25 -12.81 8.06
CA ASN A 8 -10.40 -11.90 8.16
C ASN A 8 -9.99 -10.44 8.40
N VAL A 9 -8.81 -10.03 7.91
CA VAL A 9 -8.35 -8.63 7.95
C VAL A 9 -8.11 -8.15 6.52
N ILE A 10 -8.62 -6.97 6.20
CA ILE A 10 -8.38 -6.25 4.95
C ILE A 10 -7.37 -5.14 5.24
N TYR A 11 -6.31 -5.10 4.46
CA TYR A 11 -5.32 -4.02 4.51
C TYR A 11 -5.55 -3.05 3.35
N VAL A 12 -5.67 -1.76 3.67
CA VAL A 12 -6.00 -0.72 2.69
C VAL A 12 -4.92 0.36 2.72
N GLY A 13 -4.31 0.64 1.58
CA GLY A 13 -3.49 1.83 1.35
C GLY A 13 -4.33 2.96 0.78
N VAL A 14 -4.46 4.08 1.48
CA VAL A 14 -5.22 5.25 1.01
C VAL A 14 -4.56 6.56 1.45
N GLY A 15 -4.34 7.46 0.48
CA GLY A 15 -3.64 8.73 0.73
C GLY A 15 -2.23 8.52 1.26
N SER A 16 -2.01 8.91 2.52
CA SER A 16 -0.76 8.67 3.27
C SER A 16 -0.90 7.64 4.38
N HIS A 17 -1.94 6.79 4.35
CA HIS A 17 -2.23 5.85 5.42
C HIS A 17 -2.28 4.41 4.93
N VAL A 18 -1.88 3.51 5.82
CA VAL A 18 -2.23 2.09 5.79
C VAL A 18 -3.24 1.85 6.90
N VAL A 19 -4.34 1.18 6.58
CA VAL A 19 -5.42 0.88 7.53
C VAL A 19 -5.66 -0.63 7.51
N ALA A 20 -5.78 -1.23 8.69
CA ALA A 20 -6.30 -2.59 8.83
C ALA A 20 -7.75 -2.55 9.28
N ILE A 21 -8.58 -3.30 8.59
CA ILE A 21 -10.02 -3.36 8.81
C ILE A 21 -10.42 -4.81 9.03
N GLN A 22 -11.23 -5.07 10.03
CA GLN A 22 -11.82 -6.40 10.22
C GLN A 22 -12.81 -6.67 9.08
N ALA A 23 -12.57 -7.72 8.29
CA ALA A 23 -13.35 -8.00 7.09
C ALA A 23 -14.81 -8.36 7.37
N SER A 24 -15.12 -8.86 8.58
CA SER A 24 -16.49 -9.21 8.98
C SER A 24 -17.35 -8.03 9.41
N SER A 25 -16.76 -6.99 10.01
CA SER A 25 -17.51 -5.87 10.59
C SER A 25 -17.27 -4.53 9.90
N GLY A 26 -16.15 -4.40 9.18
CA GLY A 26 -15.69 -3.11 8.69
C GLY A 26 -15.03 -2.23 9.76
N GLU A 27 -14.81 -2.76 10.97
CA GLU A 27 -14.16 -2.01 12.06
C GLU A 27 -12.67 -1.80 11.78
N GLU A 28 -12.21 -0.58 11.96
CA GLU A 28 -10.79 -0.24 11.90
C GLU A 28 -10.06 -0.81 13.12
N LEU A 29 -9.12 -1.72 12.87
CA LEU A 29 -8.27 -2.31 13.90
C LEU A 29 -7.10 -1.39 14.24
N TRP A 30 -6.48 -0.82 13.22
CA TRP A 30 -5.38 0.12 13.37
C TRP A 30 -5.19 0.97 12.10
N ARG A 31 -4.47 2.08 12.26
CA ARG A 31 -4.09 2.99 11.18
C ARG A 31 -2.68 3.53 11.40
N THR A 32 -1.89 3.48 10.34
CA THR A 32 -0.51 3.96 10.33
C THR A 32 -0.33 5.01 9.24
N LYS A 33 0.17 6.19 9.61
CA LYS A 33 0.51 7.25 8.67
C LYS A 33 1.93 7.08 8.15
N LEU A 34 2.07 6.90 6.85
CA LEU A 34 3.34 6.91 6.13
C LEU A 34 3.70 8.34 5.74
N LYS A 35 4.99 8.68 5.82
CA LYS A 35 5.45 10.01 5.45
C LYS A 35 5.44 10.16 3.93
N ASN A 36 5.20 11.40 3.48
CA ASN A 36 5.55 11.86 2.14
C ASN A 36 4.89 11.12 0.96
N SER A 37 3.60 10.79 1.05
CA SER A 37 2.90 10.14 -0.07
C SER A 37 1.46 10.60 -0.29
N SER A 38 1.08 10.65 -1.57
CA SER A 38 -0.30 10.80 -2.05
C SER A 38 -0.96 9.46 -2.37
N PHE A 39 -0.17 8.40 -2.54
CA PHE A 39 -0.64 7.07 -2.94
C PHE A 39 0.12 5.96 -2.20
N VAL A 40 -0.59 4.94 -1.72
CA VAL A 40 0.02 3.83 -0.99
C VAL A 40 -0.38 2.51 -1.62
N THR A 41 0.62 1.71 -2.01
CA THR A 41 0.43 0.30 -2.37
C THR A 41 0.67 -0.56 -1.15
N VAL A 42 -0.08 -1.65 -1.00
CA VAL A 42 0.10 -2.61 0.11
C VAL A 42 0.17 -4.04 -0.43
N SER A 43 1.00 -4.86 0.19
CA SER A 43 1.15 -6.28 -0.12
C SER A 43 1.43 -7.04 1.17
N LEU A 44 0.62 -8.05 1.45
CA LEU A 44 0.83 -8.97 2.58
C LEU A 44 1.61 -10.17 2.06
N GLU A 45 2.78 -10.44 2.64
CA GLU A 45 3.63 -11.57 2.28
C GLU A 45 4.05 -12.31 3.55
N GLY A 46 3.55 -13.54 3.71
CA GLY A 46 3.72 -14.29 4.95
C GLY A 46 3.16 -13.53 6.16
N ASP A 47 4.04 -13.22 7.11
CA ASP A 47 3.70 -12.52 8.37
C ASP A 47 4.06 -11.02 8.35
N ALA A 48 4.41 -10.47 7.19
CA ALA A 48 4.80 -9.06 7.05
C ALA A 48 3.89 -8.32 6.06
N LEU A 49 3.55 -7.08 6.40
CA LEU A 49 2.81 -6.18 5.53
C LEU A 49 3.76 -5.14 4.93
N TYR A 50 3.94 -5.18 3.62
CA TYR A 50 4.73 -4.20 2.90
C TYR A 50 3.85 -3.09 2.35
N ALA A 51 4.29 -1.85 2.54
CA ALA A 51 3.63 -0.67 2.03
C ALA A 51 4.61 0.18 1.22
N GLY A 52 4.22 0.53 0.00
CA GLY A 52 4.98 1.37 -0.91
C GLY A 52 4.38 2.77 -0.95
N ALA A 53 5.16 3.80 -0.65
CA ALA A 53 4.67 5.17 -0.55
C ALA A 53 5.77 6.17 -0.86
N GLY A 54 5.51 7.13 -1.76
CA GLY A 54 6.46 8.22 -2.07
C GLY A 54 7.84 7.75 -2.57
N GLY A 55 7.91 6.62 -3.28
CA GLY A 55 9.17 6.00 -3.69
C GLY A 55 9.92 5.28 -2.57
N GLU A 56 9.32 5.11 -1.39
CA GLU A 56 9.90 4.39 -0.27
C GLU A 56 9.11 3.10 0.02
N VAL A 57 9.75 2.13 0.67
CA VAL A 57 9.15 0.88 1.14
C VAL A 57 9.16 0.85 2.65
N PHE A 58 8.02 0.51 3.24
CA PHE A 58 7.82 0.33 4.66
C PHE A 58 7.40 -1.11 4.91
N CYS A 59 7.96 -1.72 5.94
CA CYS A 59 7.47 -2.99 6.46
C CYS A 59 6.75 -2.73 7.77
N LEU A 60 5.52 -3.21 7.86
CA LEU A 60 4.65 -3.06 8.99
C LEU A 60 4.31 -4.45 9.57
N GLU A 61 4.18 -4.50 10.89
CA GLU A 61 3.58 -5.65 11.56
C GLU A 61 2.07 -5.67 11.25
N PRO A 62 1.51 -6.77 10.69
CA PRO A 62 0.11 -6.81 10.27
C PRO A 62 -0.91 -6.67 11.42
N THR A 63 -0.51 -7.01 12.64
CA THR A 63 -1.38 -7.03 13.82
C THR A 63 -1.51 -5.65 14.48
N SER A 64 -0.42 -4.89 14.53
CA SER A 64 -0.34 -3.60 15.24
C SER A 64 -0.24 -2.39 14.32
N GLY A 65 0.17 -2.59 13.07
CA GLY A 65 0.52 -1.51 12.14
C GLY A 65 1.86 -0.83 12.45
N GLN A 66 2.65 -1.36 13.40
CA GLN A 66 3.96 -0.80 13.74
C GLN A 66 4.93 -0.96 12.57
N ILE A 67 5.65 0.11 12.23
CA ILE A 67 6.71 0.07 11.21
C ILE A 67 7.91 -0.67 11.81
N LEU A 68 8.21 -1.84 11.27
CA LEU A 68 9.35 -2.68 11.66
C LEU A 68 10.65 -2.15 11.03
N TRP A 69 10.59 -1.75 9.75
CA TRP A 69 11.70 -1.14 9.05
C TRP A 69 11.24 -0.27 7.89
N HIS A 70 12.14 0.58 7.38
CA HIS A 70 11.91 1.38 6.19
C HIS A 70 13.12 1.37 5.24
N ASN A 71 12.85 1.47 3.94
CA ASN A 71 13.87 1.59 2.90
C ASN A 71 13.49 2.74 1.96
N LYS A 72 14.40 3.71 1.82
CA LYS A 72 14.15 4.93 1.04
C LYS A 72 14.32 4.76 -0.47
N LEU A 73 14.77 3.59 -0.94
CA LEU A 73 15.09 3.32 -2.35
C LEU A 73 15.88 4.48 -3.00
N LYS A 74 16.95 4.93 -2.32
CA LYS A 74 17.68 6.15 -2.68
C LYS A 74 18.14 6.10 -4.14
N GLY A 75 17.88 7.18 -4.87
CA GLY A 75 18.30 7.32 -6.27
C GLY A 75 17.31 6.77 -7.30
N LEU A 76 16.19 6.16 -6.88
CA LEU A 76 15.15 5.65 -7.79
C LEU A 76 13.98 6.64 -8.02
N GLY A 77 14.01 7.81 -7.37
CA GLY A 77 12.98 8.83 -7.48
C GLY A 77 11.75 8.57 -6.60
N LEU A 78 10.63 9.23 -6.92
CA LEU A 78 9.36 9.15 -6.17
C LEU A 78 8.32 8.28 -6.90
N GLY A 79 8.78 7.31 -7.68
CA GLY A 79 7.94 6.44 -8.49
C GLY A 79 7.01 5.54 -7.67
N ILE A 80 5.98 4.99 -8.32
CA ILE A 80 5.10 4.00 -7.70
C ILE A 80 5.90 2.74 -7.39
N VAL A 81 5.83 2.29 -6.15
CA VAL A 81 6.37 1.00 -5.71
C VAL A 81 5.35 -0.09 -6.05
N ALA A 82 5.77 -1.07 -6.85
CA ALA A 82 4.98 -2.25 -7.17
C ALA A 82 5.58 -3.50 -6.50
N PHE A 83 4.72 -4.35 -5.94
CA PHE A 83 5.13 -5.61 -5.32
C PHE A 83 4.74 -6.79 -6.21
N THR A 84 5.65 -7.74 -6.42
CA THR A 84 5.37 -8.97 -7.17
C THR A 84 4.34 -9.80 -6.40
N GLY A 85 3.22 -10.17 -7.03
CA GLY A 85 2.15 -10.94 -6.39
C GLY A 85 1.03 -10.12 -5.73
N SER A 86 1.21 -8.80 -5.61
CA SER A 86 0.07 -7.91 -5.36
C SER A 86 -0.79 -7.87 -6.63
N SER A 87 -2.07 -8.19 -6.51
CA SER A 87 -3.05 -7.99 -7.59
C SER A 87 -3.15 -6.48 -7.82
N VAL A 88 -2.29 -5.98 -8.70
CA VAL A 88 -2.12 -4.58 -9.08
C VAL A 88 -3.35 -4.04 -9.80
N SER A 89 -4.53 -4.04 -9.19
CA SER A 89 -5.66 -3.23 -9.68
C SER A 89 -5.48 -1.77 -9.26
N ALA A 90 -4.94 -1.51 -8.05
CA ALA A 90 -4.69 -0.15 -7.57
C ALA A 90 -3.44 0.50 -8.19
N ALA A 91 -2.33 -0.25 -8.33
CA ALA A 91 -1.12 0.28 -8.98
C ALA A 91 -1.32 0.47 -10.49
N GLN A 92 -2.07 -0.41 -11.17
CA GLN A 92 -2.47 -0.20 -12.57
C GLN A 92 -3.43 1.00 -12.70
N ALA A 93 -4.40 1.18 -11.79
CA ALA A 93 -5.30 2.34 -11.83
C ALA A 93 -4.58 3.67 -11.60
N ALA A 94 -3.64 3.72 -10.66
CA ALA A 94 -2.82 4.91 -10.42
C ALA A 94 -1.86 5.19 -11.59
N ALA A 95 -1.26 4.15 -12.17
CA ALA A 95 -0.45 4.30 -13.38
C ALA A 95 -1.29 4.74 -14.59
N MET A 96 -2.51 4.21 -14.77
CA MET A 96 -3.42 4.62 -15.84
C MET A 96 -3.90 6.06 -15.67
N ALA A 97 -4.17 6.51 -14.45
CA ALA A 97 -4.51 7.90 -14.17
C ALA A 97 -3.34 8.86 -14.46
N ALA A 98 -2.11 8.47 -14.12
CA ALA A 98 -0.92 9.25 -14.45
C ALA A 98 -0.63 9.28 -15.97
N GLN A 99 -0.88 8.17 -16.68
CA GLN A 99 -0.75 8.10 -18.14
C GLN A 99 -1.83 8.92 -18.85
N ALA A 100 -3.06 8.95 -18.34
CA ALA A 100 -4.16 9.73 -18.91
C ALA A 100 -3.97 11.26 -18.79
N ALA A 101 -3.24 11.71 -17.78
CA ALA A 101 -2.88 13.13 -17.63
C ALA A 101 -1.80 13.58 -18.61
N ALA A 102 -0.97 12.67 -19.13
CA ALA A 102 0.09 12.98 -20.09
C ALA A 102 -0.43 13.08 -21.53
N THR A 103 -1.49 12.36 -21.89
CA THR A 103 -2.05 12.37 -23.26
C THR A 103 -2.96 13.56 -23.56
N THR A 104 -3.51 14.25 -22.56
CA THR A 104 -4.29 15.48 -22.76
C THR A 104 -3.43 16.71 -23.05
N ALA A 105 -2.12 16.68 -22.77
CA ALA A 105 -1.19 17.78 -23.06
C ALA A 105 -0.58 17.71 -24.48
N ALA A 106 -0.74 16.60 -25.20
CA ALA A 106 -0.12 16.39 -26.52
C ALA A 106 -1.09 16.55 -27.71
N THR A 107 -2.34 16.99 -27.46
CA THR A 107 -3.36 17.22 -28.51
C THR A 107 -3.78 18.69 -28.60
N VAL A 108 -2.82 19.62 -28.51
CA VAL A 108 -3.04 21.05 -28.79
C VAL A 108 -2.14 21.50 -29.93
#